data_AF-A0A971KXY0-F1
#
_entry.id   AF-A0A971KXY0-F1
#
_cell.length_a   1.000
_cell.length_b   1.000
_cell.length_c   1.000
_cell.angle_alpha   90.00
_cell.angle_beta   90.00
_cell.angle_gamma   90.00
#
_symmetry.space_group_name_H-M   'P 1'
#
loop_
_entity.id
_entity.type
_entity.pdbx_description
1 polymer ?
#
loop_
_entity_poly.entity_id
_entity_poly.type
_entity_poly.pdbx_seq_one_letter_code
_entity_poly.pdbx_strand_id
1 'polypeptide(L)'
;METVYVDFDNEIPRYVYTGCKNCSSIMGISMCSITNRGCCYYYPKYTLVDIQRMTKTLEGLKFLNSIMRLPDKEIKSYQIIAKGYFDQKGCNDYVKSENKINTGYIRDHSIFFKACPFVKSGYGCTVPPRYRTFVCNFFICEEVVQSIRDKASFEPYIKERERYARWIEWENISIREVLFEHKVDLIRDYEGTIRILQDMPQNIYEFPKLHPVTIDTGSSRGA
;
A
#
# COMPACT_ATOMS: atom_id res chain seq x y z
N MET A 1 10.69 -19.62 12.84
CA MET A 1 10.83 -18.28 13.46
C MET A 1 10.63 -17.24 12.38
N GLU A 2 9.63 -16.41 12.54
CA GLU A 2 9.30 -15.34 11.61
C GLU A 2 9.60 -13.99 12.26
N THR A 3 9.76 -12.95 11.46
CA THR A 3 10.14 -11.63 11.97
C THR A 3 9.41 -10.52 11.23
N VAL A 4 9.06 -9.47 11.97
CA VAL A 4 8.72 -8.15 11.41
C VAL A 4 9.94 -7.24 11.55
N TYR A 5 10.34 -6.59 10.47
CA TYR A 5 11.48 -5.66 10.48
C TYR A 5 11.25 -4.47 9.53
N VAL A 6 12.04 -3.42 9.71
CA VAL A 6 12.07 -2.26 8.81
C VAL A 6 13.10 -2.50 7.71
N ASP A 7 12.67 -2.34 6.47
CA ASP A 7 13.51 -2.34 5.28
C ASP A 7 13.43 -0.97 4.59
N PHE A 8 14.43 -0.65 3.77
CA PHE A 8 14.54 0.62 3.08
C PHE A 8 14.81 0.42 1.59
N ASP A 9 14.01 1.08 0.76
CA ASP A 9 14.15 1.09 -0.68
C ASP A 9 14.34 2.53 -1.15
N ASN A 10 15.58 2.94 -1.44
CA ASN A 10 15.95 4.35 -1.69
C ASN A 10 15.40 5.29 -0.61
N GLU A 11 15.77 5.05 0.65
CA GLU A 11 15.35 5.86 1.82
C GLU A 11 13.85 5.79 2.13
N ILE A 12 13.03 5.09 1.33
CA ILE A 12 11.62 4.88 1.62
C ILE A 12 11.47 3.67 2.55
N PRO A 13 10.96 3.88 3.78
CA PRO A 13 10.77 2.79 4.74
C PRO A 13 9.60 1.89 4.37
N ARG A 14 9.72 0.61 4.72
CA ARG A 14 8.63 -0.38 4.66
C ARG A 14 8.72 -1.36 5.80
N TYR A 15 7.56 -1.85 6.25
CA TYR A 15 7.50 -3.00 7.15
C TYR A 15 7.48 -4.29 6.33
N VAL A 16 8.33 -5.21 6.73
CA VAL A 16 8.46 -6.53 6.11
C VAL A 16 8.17 -7.58 7.15
N TYR A 17 7.31 -8.52 6.79
CA TYR A 17 7.05 -9.73 7.55
C TYR A 17 7.51 -10.95 6.75
N THR A 18 8.39 -11.76 7.34
CA THR A 18 8.99 -12.90 6.64
C THR A 18 8.03 -14.06 6.39
N GLY A 19 6.90 -14.13 7.11
CA GLY A 19 5.88 -15.18 6.93
C GLY A 19 5.02 -14.99 5.67
N CYS A 20 5.05 -13.81 5.04
CA CYS A 20 4.27 -13.53 3.83
C CYS A 20 4.54 -14.50 2.66
N LYS A 21 5.72 -15.12 2.60
CA LYS A 21 6.09 -16.08 1.55
C LYS A 21 5.26 -17.37 1.56
N ASN A 22 4.80 -17.77 2.75
CA ASN A 22 4.00 -18.97 2.98
C ASN A 22 2.66 -18.58 3.64
N CYS A 23 2.09 -17.45 3.22
CA CYS A 23 0.97 -16.82 3.89
C CYS A 23 -0.29 -17.71 3.85
N SER A 24 -0.86 -17.97 5.03
CA SER A 24 -2.17 -18.62 5.21
C SER A 24 -3.24 -17.66 5.74
N SER A 25 -2.98 -16.35 5.67
CA SER A 25 -3.92 -15.32 6.13
C SER A 25 -5.24 -15.40 5.36
N ILE A 26 -6.34 -15.18 6.06
CA ILE A 26 -7.68 -15.11 5.46
C ILE A 26 -7.73 -13.93 4.49
N MET A 27 -7.03 -12.82 4.77
CA MET A 27 -6.91 -11.65 3.87
C MET A 27 -6.28 -11.99 2.50
N GLY A 28 -5.47 -13.05 2.45
CA GLY A 28 -4.84 -13.56 1.24
C GLY A 28 -5.78 -14.30 0.30
N ILE A 29 -6.96 -14.72 0.79
CA ILE A 29 -7.98 -15.40 -0.01
C ILE A 29 -8.48 -14.47 -1.12
N SER A 30 -8.59 -15.01 -2.32
CA SER A 30 -9.16 -14.34 -3.48
C SER A 30 -10.24 -15.23 -4.10
N MET A 31 -11.44 -14.66 -4.25
CA MET A 31 -12.61 -15.27 -4.88
C MET A 31 -12.88 -14.67 -6.27
N CYS A 32 -11.94 -13.89 -6.81
CA CYS A 32 -12.02 -13.29 -8.13
C CYS A 32 -11.08 -14.01 -9.11
N SER A 33 -11.09 -13.60 -10.38
CA SER A 33 -10.24 -14.19 -11.44
C SER A 33 -8.73 -14.13 -11.15
N ILE A 34 -8.30 -13.20 -10.28
CA ILE A 34 -6.91 -13.04 -9.87
C ILE A 34 -6.70 -13.83 -8.58
N THR A 35 -6.31 -15.10 -8.73
CA THR A 35 -5.97 -15.99 -7.61
C THR A 35 -4.58 -15.64 -7.03
N ASN A 36 -4.27 -16.10 -5.82
CA ASN A 36 -2.94 -15.94 -5.20
C ASN A 36 -2.38 -14.50 -5.21
N ARG A 37 -3.26 -13.50 -4.98
CA ARG A 37 -2.87 -12.07 -4.93
C ARG A 37 -2.22 -11.63 -3.61
N GLY A 38 -2.12 -12.51 -2.61
CA GLY A 38 -1.77 -12.13 -1.24
C GLY A 38 -2.74 -11.07 -0.72
N CYS A 39 -2.28 -10.14 0.13
CA CYS A 39 -3.13 -9.09 0.71
C CYS A 39 -3.39 -7.89 -0.23
N CYS A 40 -3.07 -7.98 -1.53
CA CYS A 40 -3.19 -6.87 -2.49
C CYS A 40 -4.62 -6.68 -3.03
N TYR A 41 -5.59 -6.49 -2.13
CA TYR A 41 -6.99 -6.13 -2.49
C TYR A 41 -7.22 -4.61 -2.55
N TYR A 42 -6.34 -3.83 -1.92
CA TYR A 42 -6.45 -2.38 -1.81
C TYR A 42 -6.12 -1.67 -3.14
N TYR A 43 -6.89 -0.63 -3.45
CA TYR A 43 -6.62 0.26 -4.60
C TYR A 43 -5.73 1.42 -4.14
N PRO A 44 -4.48 1.51 -4.61
CA PRO A 44 -3.56 2.52 -4.13
C PRO A 44 -4.04 3.92 -4.50
N LYS A 45 -3.99 4.81 -3.49
CA LYS A 45 -4.27 6.23 -3.61
C LYS A 45 -2.97 7.00 -3.52
N TYR A 46 -2.47 7.46 -4.67
CA TYR A 46 -1.24 8.21 -4.80
C TYR A 46 -1.47 9.68 -4.48
N THR A 47 -0.88 10.12 -3.38
CA THR A 47 -0.90 11.51 -2.92
C THR A 47 0.14 12.36 -3.66
N LEU A 48 0.15 13.68 -3.45
CA LEU A 48 1.14 14.56 -4.08
C LEU A 48 2.57 14.17 -3.72
N VAL A 49 2.83 13.73 -2.49
CA VAL A 49 4.15 13.21 -2.06
C VAL A 49 4.55 11.99 -2.87
N ASP A 50 3.62 11.04 -3.06
CA ASP A 50 3.90 9.83 -3.84
C ASP A 50 4.17 10.18 -5.31
N ILE A 51 3.40 11.11 -5.88
CA ILE A 51 3.57 11.57 -7.25
C ILE A 51 4.91 12.30 -7.39
N GLN A 52 5.25 13.23 -6.49
CA GLN A 52 6.51 13.97 -6.48
C GLN A 52 7.71 13.01 -6.47
N ARG A 53 7.68 11.96 -5.65
CA ARG A 53 8.72 10.90 -5.65
C ARG A 53 8.89 10.25 -7.01
N MET A 54 7.78 9.95 -7.68
CA MET A 54 7.81 9.38 -9.02
C MET A 54 8.38 10.36 -10.05
N THR A 55 8.16 11.66 -9.90
CA THR A 55 8.65 12.64 -10.89
C THR A 55 10.17 12.86 -10.83
N LYS A 56 10.84 12.46 -9.74
CA LYS A 56 12.29 12.66 -9.55
C LYS A 56 13.19 11.81 -10.40
N THR A 57 12.69 10.72 -10.97
CA THR A 57 13.50 9.80 -11.78
C THR A 57 12.79 9.42 -13.06
N LEU A 58 13.55 9.05 -14.09
CA LEU A 58 12.98 8.55 -15.34
C LEU A 58 12.16 7.26 -15.13
N GLU A 59 12.60 6.39 -14.21
CA GLU A 59 11.87 5.18 -13.84
C GLU A 59 10.53 5.52 -13.17
N GLY A 60 10.53 6.45 -12.22
CA GLY A 60 9.33 6.90 -11.55
C GLY A 60 8.35 7.56 -12.52
N LEU A 61 8.81 8.38 -13.46
CA LEU A 61 7.97 8.97 -14.49
C LEU A 61 7.35 7.90 -15.39
N LYS A 62 8.10 6.85 -15.77
CA LYS A 62 7.56 5.71 -16.50
C LYS A 62 6.48 4.99 -15.69
N PHE A 63 6.67 4.82 -14.39
CA PHE A 63 5.66 4.24 -13.51
C PHE A 63 4.42 5.12 -13.38
N LEU A 64 4.57 6.43 -13.16
CA LEU A 64 3.47 7.39 -13.14
C LEU A 64 2.67 7.37 -14.45
N ASN A 65 3.36 7.35 -15.59
CA ASN A 65 2.74 7.20 -16.90
C ASN A 65 1.99 5.86 -17.04
N SER A 66 2.46 4.79 -16.41
CA SER A 66 1.74 3.51 -16.37
C SER A 66 0.44 3.61 -15.54
N ILE A 67 0.46 4.34 -14.41
CA ILE A 67 -0.75 4.62 -13.62
C ILE A 67 -1.75 5.40 -14.49
N MET A 68 -1.28 6.41 -15.23
CA MET A 68 -2.11 7.23 -16.11
C MET A 68 -2.69 6.45 -17.29
N ARG A 69 -2.15 5.28 -17.64
CA ARG A 69 -2.69 4.39 -18.68
C ARG A 69 -3.64 3.34 -18.15
N LEU A 70 -3.84 3.24 -16.83
CA LEU A 70 -4.83 2.32 -16.28
C LEU A 70 -6.24 2.69 -16.77
N PRO A 71 -7.06 1.69 -17.13
CA PRO A 71 -8.42 1.91 -17.61
C PRO A 71 -9.30 2.53 -16.50
N ASP A 72 -9.21 1.98 -15.29
CA ASP A 72 -10.10 2.34 -14.18
C ASP A 72 -9.47 3.32 -13.17
N LYS A 73 -8.58 4.20 -13.60
CA LYS A 73 -8.04 5.25 -12.71
C LYS A 73 -9.08 6.33 -12.43
N GLU A 74 -9.04 6.90 -11.24
CA GLU A 74 -9.77 8.12 -10.88
C GLU A 74 -8.75 9.22 -10.55
N ILE A 75 -8.86 10.35 -11.25
CA ILE A 75 -8.00 11.51 -11.02
C ILE A 75 -8.80 12.54 -10.23
N LYS A 76 -8.24 12.97 -9.10
CA LYS A 76 -8.70 14.13 -8.31
C LYS A 76 -7.65 15.23 -8.45
N SER A 77 -8.01 16.47 -8.11
CA SER A 77 -7.07 17.61 -8.19
C SER A 77 -5.69 17.32 -7.61
N TYR A 78 -5.61 16.61 -6.48
CA TYR A 78 -4.35 16.38 -5.76
C TYR A 78 -4.09 14.92 -5.40
N GLN A 79 -4.74 13.96 -6.08
CA GLN A 79 -4.54 12.54 -5.85
C GLN A 79 -4.95 11.72 -7.07
N ILE A 80 -4.25 10.60 -7.30
CA ILE A 80 -4.63 9.60 -8.30
C ILE A 80 -5.00 8.30 -7.59
N ILE A 81 -6.18 7.75 -7.87
CA ILE A 81 -6.61 6.45 -7.36
C ILE A 81 -6.49 5.45 -8.49
N ALA A 82 -5.56 4.50 -8.35
CA ALA A 82 -5.40 3.40 -9.30
C ALA A 82 -6.36 2.27 -8.92
N LYS A 83 -7.59 2.29 -9.46
CA LYS A 83 -8.53 1.20 -9.22
C LYS A 83 -8.10 -0.04 -9.99
N GLY A 84 -8.30 -1.18 -9.36
CA GLY A 84 -8.07 -2.47 -9.97
C GLY A 84 -9.38 -3.20 -10.23
N TYR A 85 -9.26 -4.52 -10.34
CA TYR A 85 -10.37 -5.39 -10.66
C TYR A 85 -11.29 -5.58 -9.45
N PHE A 86 -12.60 -5.43 -9.67
CA PHE A 86 -13.64 -5.80 -8.71
C PHE A 86 -14.66 -6.73 -9.37
N ASP A 87 -14.74 -7.97 -8.90
CA ASP A 87 -15.83 -8.88 -9.26
C ASP A 87 -17.10 -8.55 -8.47
N GLN A 88 -17.80 -7.49 -8.90
CA GLN A 88 -19.04 -7.05 -8.26
C GLN A 88 -20.13 -8.14 -8.31
N LYS A 89 -20.20 -8.91 -9.39
CA LYS A 89 -21.20 -9.97 -9.55
C LYS A 89 -20.92 -11.09 -8.55
N GLY A 90 -19.70 -11.62 -8.51
CA GLY A 90 -19.29 -12.64 -7.54
C GLY A 90 -19.49 -12.17 -6.10
N CYS A 91 -19.17 -10.90 -5.80
CA CYS A 91 -19.41 -10.33 -4.48
C CYS A 91 -20.90 -10.31 -4.11
N ASN A 92 -21.77 -9.92 -5.05
CA ASN A 92 -23.22 -9.87 -4.81
C ASN A 92 -23.82 -11.27 -4.63
N ASP A 93 -23.37 -12.23 -5.42
CA ASP A 93 -23.80 -13.63 -5.33
C ASP A 93 -23.33 -14.26 -4.01
N TYR A 94 -22.11 -13.97 -3.58
CA TYR A 94 -21.56 -14.39 -2.29
C TYR A 94 -22.36 -13.87 -1.10
N VAL A 95 -22.75 -12.58 -1.12
CA VAL A 95 -23.56 -11.97 -0.04
C VAL A 95 -24.92 -12.68 0.13
N LYS A 96 -25.51 -13.12 -0.98
CA LYS A 96 -26.80 -13.84 -1.03
C LYS A 96 -26.68 -15.34 -0.71
N SER A 97 -25.50 -15.93 -0.85
CA SER A 97 -25.27 -17.36 -0.61
C SER A 97 -25.31 -17.73 0.88
N GLU A 98 -25.69 -18.97 1.17
CA GLU A 98 -25.61 -19.56 2.52
C GLU A 98 -24.20 -20.07 2.85
N ASN A 99 -23.38 -20.35 1.83
CA ASN A 99 -22.02 -20.88 1.96
C ASN A 99 -20.97 -19.78 2.11
N LYS A 100 -21.02 -19.06 3.24
CA LYS A 100 -20.04 -18.01 3.55
C LYS A 100 -18.78 -18.62 4.17
N ILE A 101 -17.61 -18.14 3.75
CA ILE A 101 -16.37 -18.51 4.43
C ILE A 101 -16.37 -17.93 5.85
N ASN A 102 -15.72 -18.61 6.78
CA ASN A 102 -15.47 -18.04 8.09
C ASN A 102 -14.40 -16.94 7.94
N THR A 103 -14.84 -15.69 7.93
CA THR A 103 -13.99 -14.51 7.70
C THR A 103 -13.32 -14.00 8.97
N GLY A 104 -13.59 -14.63 10.13
CA GLY A 104 -13.04 -14.23 11.41
C GLY A 104 -13.30 -12.76 11.71
N TYR A 105 -12.24 -11.95 11.72
CA TYR A 105 -12.28 -10.52 12.05
C TYR A 105 -12.58 -9.61 10.83
N ILE A 106 -12.65 -10.16 9.61
CA ILE A 106 -12.84 -9.38 8.38
C ILE A 106 -14.32 -9.03 8.22
N ARG A 107 -14.63 -7.74 8.33
CA ARG A 107 -16.01 -7.20 8.18
C ARG A 107 -16.37 -6.84 6.74
N ASP A 108 -15.41 -6.30 5.98
CA ASP A 108 -15.61 -5.96 4.57
C ASP A 108 -15.30 -7.19 3.70
N HIS A 109 -16.33 -7.90 3.26
CA HIS A 109 -16.16 -9.08 2.41
C HIS A 109 -15.85 -8.73 0.95
N SER A 110 -16.00 -7.46 0.53
CA SER A 110 -15.68 -7.06 -0.84
C SER A 110 -14.20 -7.23 -1.16
N ILE A 111 -13.33 -7.30 -0.14
CA ILE A 111 -11.90 -7.51 -0.32
C ILE A 111 -11.60 -8.82 -1.06
N PHE A 112 -12.37 -9.89 -0.82
CA PHE A 112 -12.16 -11.20 -1.47
C PHE A 112 -12.41 -11.14 -2.98
N PHE A 113 -13.14 -10.12 -3.44
CA PHE A 113 -13.52 -9.93 -4.83
C PHE A 113 -12.74 -8.82 -5.52
N LYS A 114 -11.78 -8.21 -4.81
CA LYS A 114 -10.94 -7.11 -5.32
C LYS A 114 -9.50 -7.54 -5.53
N ALA A 115 -8.85 -6.92 -6.51
CA ALA A 115 -7.42 -7.05 -6.72
C ALA A 115 -6.81 -5.71 -7.19
N CYS A 116 -5.69 -5.33 -6.59
CA CYS A 116 -4.89 -4.17 -6.99
C CYS A 116 -4.44 -4.31 -8.46
N PRO A 117 -4.42 -3.23 -9.26
CA PRO A 117 -4.03 -3.31 -10.68
C PRO A 117 -2.56 -3.70 -10.89
N PHE A 118 -1.74 -3.65 -9.84
CA PHE A 118 -0.32 -3.98 -9.87
C PHE A 118 0.01 -5.34 -9.25
N VAL A 119 -0.99 -6.17 -8.95
CA VAL A 119 -0.73 -7.53 -8.48
C VAL A 119 -0.69 -8.49 -9.65
N LYS A 120 0.33 -9.37 -9.66
CA LYS A 120 0.40 -10.51 -10.56
C LYS A 120 0.20 -11.78 -9.76
N SER A 121 -0.74 -12.63 -10.19
CA SER A 121 -1.06 -13.90 -9.53
C SER A 121 0.21 -14.74 -9.31
N GLY A 122 0.40 -15.22 -8.08
CA GLY A 122 1.57 -16.03 -7.69
C GLY A 122 2.90 -15.28 -7.62
N TYR A 123 2.95 -14.01 -8.02
CA TYR A 123 4.16 -13.17 -7.98
C TYR A 123 4.04 -12.04 -6.94
N GLY A 124 2.82 -11.55 -6.69
CA GLY A 124 2.56 -10.46 -5.76
C GLY A 124 2.63 -9.08 -6.43
N CYS A 125 2.86 -8.05 -5.61
CA CYS A 125 2.91 -6.66 -6.05
C CYS A 125 4.13 -6.39 -6.93
N THR A 126 3.91 -5.84 -8.12
CA THR A 126 4.97 -5.49 -9.08
C THR A 126 5.49 -4.07 -8.92
N VAL A 127 4.89 -3.26 -8.03
CA VAL A 127 5.34 -1.89 -7.76
C VAL A 127 6.62 -1.92 -6.93
N PRO A 128 7.71 -1.26 -7.36
CA PRO A 128 8.89 -1.03 -6.53
C PRO A 128 8.51 -0.35 -5.21
N PRO A 129 9.06 -0.74 -4.05
CA PRO A 129 8.62 -0.20 -2.76
C PRO A 129 8.72 1.33 -2.65
N ARG A 130 9.73 1.96 -3.27
CA ARG A 130 9.89 3.42 -3.38
C ARG A 130 8.72 4.15 -4.05
N TYR A 131 7.93 3.45 -4.87
CA TYR A 131 6.75 4.00 -5.54
C TYR A 131 5.42 3.46 -5.00
N ARG A 132 5.45 2.69 -3.91
CA ARG A 132 4.23 2.27 -3.20
C ARG A 132 3.75 3.41 -2.31
N THR A 133 2.44 3.47 -2.09
CA THR A 133 1.87 4.39 -1.09
C THR A 133 2.33 3.98 0.30
N PHE A 134 2.34 4.91 1.25
CA PHE A 134 2.70 4.60 2.63
C PHE A 134 1.83 3.48 3.23
N VAL A 135 0.53 3.44 2.89
CA VAL A 135 -0.38 2.37 3.32
C VAL A 135 0.14 1.00 2.89
N CYS A 136 0.57 0.87 1.63
CA CYS A 136 1.11 -0.38 1.12
C CYS A 136 2.46 -0.74 1.76
N ASN A 137 3.32 0.24 2.04
CA ASN A 137 4.63 -0.01 2.64
C ASN A 137 4.56 -0.39 4.12
N PHE A 138 3.56 0.08 4.87
CA PHE A 138 3.41 -0.20 6.30
C PHE A 138 2.30 -1.21 6.62
N PHE A 139 1.71 -1.83 5.60
CA PHE A 139 0.67 -2.83 5.81
C PHE A 139 1.26 -4.11 6.42
N ILE A 140 0.73 -4.49 7.57
CA ILE A 140 0.90 -5.80 8.21
C ILE A 140 -0.51 -6.30 8.51
N CYS A 141 -0.83 -7.54 8.13
CA CYS A 141 -2.17 -8.06 8.33
C CYS A 141 -2.48 -8.22 9.81
N GLU A 142 -3.78 -8.14 10.14
CA GLU A 142 -4.25 -8.17 11.53
C GLU A 142 -3.80 -9.44 12.26
N GLU A 143 -3.73 -10.61 11.60
CA GLU A 143 -3.28 -11.84 12.26
C GLU A 143 -1.85 -11.70 12.80
N VAL A 144 -0.98 -11.05 12.03
CA VAL A 144 0.39 -10.79 12.44
C VAL A 144 0.43 -9.73 13.53
N VAL A 145 -0.32 -8.62 13.37
CA VAL A 145 -0.40 -7.56 14.40
C VAL A 145 -0.87 -8.13 15.73
N GLN A 146 -1.92 -8.96 15.75
CA GLN A 146 -2.45 -9.58 16.96
C GLN A 146 -1.44 -10.53 17.63
N SER A 147 -0.53 -11.14 16.86
CA SER A 147 0.53 -12.01 17.42
C SER A 147 1.67 -11.25 18.11
N ILE A 148 1.83 -9.94 17.83
CA ILE A 148 2.95 -9.13 18.34
C ILE A 148 2.56 -7.85 19.06
N ARG A 149 1.27 -7.47 19.06
CA ARG A 149 0.75 -6.22 19.66
C ARG A 149 1.17 -5.99 21.11
N ASP A 150 1.26 -7.05 21.90
CA ASP A 150 1.59 -6.95 23.32
C ASP A 150 3.10 -7.05 23.58
N LYS A 151 3.92 -7.25 22.53
CA LYS A 151 5.39 -7.20 22.64
C LYS A 151 5.83 -5.75 22.67
N ALA A 152 6.51 -5.34 23.76
CA ALA A 152 7.06 -3.99 23.91
C ALA A 152 8.00 -3.58 22.75
N SER A 153 8.63 -4.55 22.08
CA SER A 153 9.47 -4.33 20.90
C SER A 153 8.69 -3.87 19.65
N PHE A 154 7.36 -4.04 19.60
CA PHE A 154 6.52 -3.61 18.49
C PHE A 154 5.98 -2.19 18.64
N GLU A 155 5.92 -1.66 19.87
CA GLU A 155 5.47 -0.29 20.15
C GLU A 155 6.20 0.79 19.33
N PRO A 156 7.53 0.73 19.11
CA PRO A 156 8.23 1.67 18.23
C PRO A 156 7.71 1.65 16.78
N TYR A 157 7.26 0.51 16.26
CA TYR A 157 6.71 0.41 14.90
C TYR A 157 5.38 1.16 14.79
N ILE A 158 4.54 1.11 15.82
CA ILE A 158 3.26 1.82 15.80
C ILE A 158 3.51 3.32 15.82
N LYS A 159 4.30 3.78 16.80
CA LYS A 159 4.64 5.21 16.98
C LYS A 159 5.30 5.81 15.75
N GLU A 160 6.26 5.10 15.16
CA GLU A 160 7.01 5.65 14.03
C GLU A 160 6.20 5.67 12.74
N ARG A 161 5.33 4.67 12.53
CA ARG A 161 4.34 4.70 11.44
C ARG A 161 3.40 5.89 11.56
N GLU A 162 2.94 6.22 12.77
CA GLU A 162 2.08 7.39 13.02
C GLU A 162 2.79 8.71 12.74
N ARG A 163 4.05 8.85 13.19
CA ARG A 163 4.87 10.04 12.89
C ARG A 163 5.08 10.20 11.39
N TYR A 164 5.43 9.12 10.71
CA TYR A 164 5.60 9.13 9.26
C TYR A 164 4.31 9.49 8.54
N ALA A 165 3.15 8.96 8.96
CA ALA A 165 1.86 9.31 8.37
C ALA A 165 1.53 10.80 8.55
N ARG A 166 1.80 11.37 9.73
CA ARG A 166 1.63 12.82 9.99
C ARG A 166 2.56 13.66 9.13
N TRP A 167 3.80 13.23 8.93
CA TRP A 167 4.74 13.91 8.04
C TRP A 167 4.27 13.86 6.58
N ILE A 168 3.80 12.71 6.10
CA ILE A 168 3.21 12.59 4.75
C ILE A 168 2.03 13.54 4.57
N GLU A 169 1.16 13.66 5.58
CA GLU A 169 0.02 14.58 5.54
C GLU A 169 0.47 16.04 5.48
N TRP A 170 1.41 16.44 6.34
CA TRP A 170 1.97 17.78 6.34
C TRP A 170 2.63 18.14 5.00
N GLU A 171 3.47 17.25 4.47
CA GLU A 171 4.16 17.47 3.19
C GLU A 171 3.17 17.56 2.02
N ASN A 172 2.12 16.72 2.02
CA ASN A 172 1.05 16.80 1.02
C ASN A 172 0.32 18.15 1.06
N ILE A 173 0.07 18.70 2.24
CA ILE A 173 -0.53 20.03 2.39
C ILE A 173 0.43 21.08 1.82
N SER A 174 1.71 21.05 2.20
CA SER A 174 2.70 22.00 1.69
C SER A 174 2.81 21.99 0.17
N ILE A 175 2.90 20.81 -0.46
CA ILE A 175 2.92 20.71 -1.93
C ILE A 175 1.63 21.26 -2.54
N ARG A 176 0.48 20.97 -1.93
CA ARG A 176 -0.82 21.44 -2.42
C ARG A 176 -0.90 22.97 -2.44
N GLU A 177 -0.42 23.64 -1.40
CA GLU A 177 -0.43 25.11 -1.34
C GLU A 177 0.42 25.71 -2.48
N VAL A 178 1.59 25.13 -2.78
CA VAL A 178 2.42 25.56 -3.92
C VAL A 178 1.67 25.40 -5.24
N LEU A 179 1.03 24.25 -5.49
CA LEU A 179 0.24 24.02 -6.70
C LEU A 179 -0.95 24.99 -6.80
N PHE A 180 -1.58 25.29 -5.66
CA PHE A 180 -2.68 26.23 -5.57
C PHE A 180 -2.27 27.65 -5.95
N GLU A 181 -1.12 28.14 -5.45
CA GLU A 181 -0.55 29.44 -5.81
C GLU A 181 -0.28 29.55 -7.32
N HIS A 182 0.19 28.46 -7.93
CA HIS A 182 0.42 28.36 -9.38
C HIS A 182 -0.86 28.10 -10.18
N LYS A 183 -2.01 27.95 -9.51
CA LYS A 183 -3.33 27.68 -10.09
C LYS A 183 -3.38 26.41 -10.97
N VAL A 184 -2.52 25.44 -10.68
CA VAL A 184 -2.50 24.14 -11.35
C VAL A 184 -3.03 23.04 -10.44
N ASP A 185 -3.49 21.95 -11.03
CA ASP A 185 -3.70 20.68 -10.34
C ASP A 185 -3.72 19.54 -11.38
N LEU A 186 -3.82 18.29 -10.91
CA LEU A 186 -3.77 17.10 -11.78
C LEU A 186 -4.91 17.01 -12.81
N ILE A 187 -6.00 17.77 -12.64
CA ILE A 187 -7.13 17.82 -13.57
C ILE A 187 -6.98 19.02 -14.52
N ARG A 188 -6.69 20.20 -13.98
CA ARG A 188 -6.62 21.47 -14.72
C ARG A 188 -5.40 21.55 -15.62
N ASP A 189 -4.24 21.16 -15.11
CA ASP A 189 -2.98 21.18 -15.84
C ASP A 189 -2.03 20.11 -15.28
N TYR A 190 -2.15 18.90 -15.82
CA TYR A 190 -1.32 17.76 -15.42
C TYR A 190 0.16 18.02 -15.70
N GLU A 191 0.52 18.50 -16.89
CA GLU A 191 1.93 18.70 -17.28
C GLU A 191 2.58 19.83 -16.46
N GLY A 192 1.86 20.93 -16.22
CA GLY A 192 2.31 22.00 -15.32
C GLY A 192 2.49 21.51 -13.88
N THR A 193 1.55 20.69 -13.39
CA THR A 193 1.65 20.06 -12.07
C THR A 193 2.91 19.18 -11.97
N ILE A 194 3.12 18.26 -12.92
CA ILE A 194 4.29 17.37 -12.91
C ILE A 194 5.59 18.17 -12.93
N ARG A 195 5.68 19.21 -13.76
CA ARG A 195 6.86 20.08 -13.83
C ARG A 195 7.19 20.77 -12.50
N ILE A 196 6.19 21.35 -11.84
CA ILE A 196 6.37 21.96 -10.52
C ILE A 196 6.84 20.92 -9.50
N LEU A 197 6.25 19.72 -9.50
CA LEU A 197 6.67 18.63 -8.62
C LEU A 197 8.11 18.16 -8.91
N GLN A 198 8.55 18.20 -10.16
CA GLN A 198 9.93 17.86 -10.56
C GLN A 198 10.93 18.88 -10.01
N ASP A 199 10.63 20.16 -10.14
CA ASP A 199 11.54 21.25 -9.78
C ASP A 199 11.58 21.51 -8.26
N MET A 200 10.48 21.26 -7.55
CA MET A 200 10.40 21.45 -6.10
C MET A 200 11.36 20.51 -5.35
N PRO A 201 12.19 20.97 -4.40
CA PRO A 201 12.99 20.09 -3.55
C PRO A 201 12.14 19.03 -2.85
N GLN A 202 12.65 17.81 -2.75
CA GLN A 202 11.96 16.74 -2.04
C GLN A 202 12.45 16.69 -0.60
N ASN A 203 11.53 16.88 0.36
CA ASN A 203 11.82 16.64 1.76
C ASN A 203 11.87 15.12 2.03
N ILE A 204 12.81 14.69 2.85
CA ILE A 204 12.99 13.28 3.22
C ILE A 204 12.77 13.16 4.71
N TYR A 205 11.88 12.25 5.09
CA TYR A 205 11.71 11.87 6.49
C TYR A 205 12.78 10.84 6.87
N GLU A 206 13.60 11.17 7.85
CA GLU A 206 14.61 10.26 8.39
C GLU A 206 13.95 9.18 9.27
N PHE A 207 13.45 8.13 8.64
CA PHE A 207 12.83 7.03 9.37
C PHE A 207 13.91 6.20 10.09
N PRO A 208 13.79 5.98 11.41
CA PRO A 208 14.81 5.28 12.17
C PRO A 208 14.85 3.79 11.85
N LYS A 209 16.04 3.20 11.96
CA LYS A 209 16.16 1.74 12.03
C LYS A 209 15.50 1.26 13.33
N LEU A 210 14.59 0.30 13.23
CA LEU A 210 13.96 -0.33 14.39
C LEU A 210 14.49 -1.76 14.53
N HIS A 211 14.59 -2.23 15.79
CA HIS A 211 14.97 -3.61 16.05
C HIS A 211 13.89 -4.58 15.51
N PRO A 212 14.27 -5.71 14.89
CA PRO A 212 13.30 -6.71 14.45
C PRO A 212 12.45 -7.26 15.60
N VAL A 213 11.18 -7.52 15.34
CA VAL A 213 10.25 -8.18 16.26
C VAL A 213 10.09 -9.63 15.83
N THR A 214 10.51 -10.54 16.70
CA THR A 214 10.42 -11.97 16.46
C THR A 214 9.01 -12.50 16.77
N ILE A 215 8.51 -13.37 15.92
CA ILE A 215 7.25 -14.09 16.08
C ILE A 215 7.55 -15.57 16.32
N ASP A 216 7.07 -16.05 17.46
CA ASP A 216 7.19 -17.45 17.86
C ASP A 216 6.14 -18.24 17.09
N THR A 217 6.51 -18.69 15.90
CA THR A 217 5.79 -19.74 15.20
C THR A 217 5.91 -20.98 16.08
N GLY A 218 4.87 -21.28 16.86
CA GLY A 218 4.85 -22.45 17.75
C GLY A 218 5.45 -23.66 17.05
N SER A 219 6.23 -24.44 17.79
CA SER A 219 6.92 -25.65 17.32
C SER A 219 6.05 -26.39 16.30
N SER A 220 6.60 -26.53 15.09
CA SER A 220 6.04 -27.38 14.04
C SER A 220 5.42 -28.61 14.69
N ARG A 221 4.10 -28.80 14.55
CA ARG A 221 3.56 -30.15 14.65
C ARG A 221 4.34 -30.93 13.60
N GLY A 222 5.21 -31.82 14.07
CA GLY A 222 6.04 -32.64 13.23
C GLY A 222 5.19 -33.34 12.18
N ALA A 223 5.86 -33.65 11.07
CA ALA A 223 5.39 -34.67 10.14
C ALA A 223 4.97 -35.95 10.89
#